data_AF-A0AAW7YVK0-F1
#
_entry.id   AF-A0AAW7YVK0-F1
#
_cell.length_a   1.000
_cell.length_b   1.000
_cell.length_c   1.000
_cell.angle_alpha   90.00
_cell.angle_beta   90.00
_cell.angle_gamma   90.00
#
_symmetry.space_group_name_H-M   'P 1'
#
loop_
_entity.id
_entity.type
_entity.pdbx_description
1 polymer ?
#
loop_
_entity_poly.entity_id
_entity_poly.type
_entity_poly.pdbx_seq_one_letter_code
_entity_poly.pdbx_strand_id
1 'polypeptide(L)'
;MKYLSILLAGIITSTVAHCEDWDNIPLPTSPGGGKVWQLQTQYSDSFNYIGKPSDFTDKWNDSYFNNWTGPGLTYWSSNESWVANGNLIISASRRQGTNQVNAGVITSKTKVKFPIYLEARIKVSNLELSSNFWLLSQNDEREIDILEVYGGAADTWFAKNMSTNFHVFLRDEQTNQIISDFNDQTHNIPSTGTYWRDQFHRFGAYWKSPTEVTFYIDGQQTPDGSWAQVVMKDKDYTGATLDKSQYNMDQEAFIIIDTEDHDWRSNQGIVASDAELADGSKNKMYVDWIRVYKPVDGVVTGNTNLQAKHSGRCIDVAQGAMINGSQYQQWTCDTTNTNQSFKFISAGNNEYLIQSTQSNLCVELKDNNSANGANIHQWVCNSANDNQKWTLHDKGDQHFEIRSKVTGKCIDVAGKATTNGANIVQWSCYNGQNQRFKFLQ
;
A
#
# COMPACT_ATOMS: atom_id res chain seq x y z
N MET A 1 56.16 -37.33 -5.92
CA MET A 1 55.09 -36.42 -6.36
C MET A 1 54.01 -36.41 -5.28
N LYS A 2 53.90 -35.31 -4.54
CA LYS A 2 52.86 -35.09 -3.53
C LYS A 2 51.64 -34.51 -4.24
N TYR A 3 50.50 -35.20 -4.25
CA TYR A 3 49.23 -34.62 -4.69
C TYR A 3 48.50 -34.08 -3.46
N LEU A 4 48.42 -32.76 -3.40
CA LEU A 4 47.69 -31.97 -2.42
C LEU A 4 46.20 -32.08 -2.78
N SER A 5 45.40 -32.74 -1.93
CA SER A 5 43.94 -32.74 -2.06
C SER A 5 43.40 -31.46 -1.43
N ILE A 6 42.92 -30.54 -2.25
CA ILE A 6 42.24 -29.32 -1.81
C ILE A 6 40.79 -29.70 -1.49
N LEU A 7 40.45 -29.77 -0.21
CA LEU A 7 39.06 -29.84 0.26
C LEU A 7 38.48 -28.42 0.13
N LEU A 8 37.62 -28.19 -0.87
CA LEU A 8 36.77 -26.99 -0.91
C LEU A 8 35.67 -27.17 0.15
N ALA A 9 35.84 -26.53 1.32
CA ALA A 9 34.76 -26.38 2.28
C ALA A 9 33.76 -25.35 1.70
N GLY A 10 32.66 -25.84 1.16
CA GLY A 10 31.52 -24.99 0.77
C GLY A 10 30.96 -24.31 2.01
N ILE A 11 31.15 -23.00 2.12
CA ILE A 11 30.45 -22.17 3.09
C ILE A 11 28.99 -22.16 2.65
N ILE A 12 28.15 -22.96 3.31
CA ILE A 12 26.70 -22.83 3.24
C ILE A 12 26.35 -21.58 4.04
N THR A 13 26.26 -20.43 3.38
CA THR A 13 25.60 -19.26 3.97
C THR A 13 24.10 -19.57 4.01
N SER A 14 23.61 -20.00 5.17
CA SER A 14 22.18 -20.00 5.44
C SER A 14 21.71 -18.56 5.48
N THR A 15 21.17 -18.05 4.37
CA THR A 15 20.35 -16.84 4.40
C THR A 15 19.07 -17.22 5.16
N VAL A 16 19.03 -16.93 6.45
CA VAL A 16 17.77 -16.89 7.18
C VAL A 16 17.00 -15.76 6.52
N ALA A 17 15.97 -16.10 5.73
CA ALA A 17 15.01 -15.09 5.29
C ALA A 17 14.35 -14.57 6.58
N HIS A 18 14.72 -13.35 6.99
CA HIS A 18 14.02 -12.68 8.06
C HIS A 18 12.61 -12.38 7.55
N CYS A 19 11.62 -13.02 8.17
CA CYS A 19 10.21 -12.69 7.99
C CYS A 19 10.01 -11.28 8.57
N GLU A 20 9.50 -10.35 7.76
CA GLU A 20 9.12 -9.03 8.27
C GLU A 20 7.86 -9.15 9.13
N ASP A 21 7.69 -8.24 10.09
CA ASP A 21 6.59 -8.33 11.08
C ASP A 21 5.19 -8.26 10.43
N TRP A 22 5.11 -7.72 9.21
CA TRP A 22 3.89 -7.58 8.45
C TRP A 22 3.64 -8.67 7.40
N ASP A 23 4.52 -9.67 7.25
CA ASP A 23 4.45 -10.65 6.16
C ASP A 23 3.14 -11.46 6.16
N ASN A 24 2.55 -11.68 7.33
CA ASN A 24 1.27 -12.39 7.48
C ASN A 24 0.05 -11.46 7.53
N ILE A 25 0.24 -10.15 7.32
CA ILE A 25 -0.83 -9.15 7.36
C ILE A 25 -1.19 -8.77 5.93
N PRO A 26 -2.38 -9.13 5.43
CA PRO A 26 -2.77 -8.79 4.06
C PRO A 26 -2.86 -7.28 3.86
N LEU A 27 -2.57 -6.83 2.64
CA LEU A 27 -2.85 -5.46 2.23
C LEU A 27 -4.36 -5.28 2.05
N PRO A 28 -4.94 -4.15 2.49
CA PRO A 28 -6.40 -4.00 2.55
C PRO A 28 -7.05 -3.75 1.20
N THR A 29 -6.25 -3.50 0.17
CA THR A 29 -6.73 -3.19 -1.16
C THR A 29 -5.79 -3.74 -2.23
N SER A 30 -6.34 -3.99 -3.41
CA SER A 30 -5.58 -4.35 -4.60
C SER A 30 -5.14 -3.09 -5.33
N PRO A 31 -3.95 -3.05 -5.95
CA PRO A 31 -3.54 -1.90 -6.75
C PRO A 31 -4.38 -1.76 -8.04
N GLY A 32 -5.16 -2.80 -8.40
CA GLY A 32 -6.02 -2.82 -9.58
C GLY A 32 -5.24 -2.94 -10.89
N GLY A 33 -5.96 -3.02 -12.02
CA GLY A 33 -5.37 -2.97 -13.36
C GLY A 33 -4.34 -4.06 -13.66
N GLY A 34 -4.44 -5.24 -13.03
CA GLY A 34 -3.47 -6.33 -13.23
C GLY A 34 -2.10 -6.06 -12.62
N LYS A 35 -2.01 -5.12 -11.67
CA LYS A 35 -0.80 -4.82 -10.91
C LYS A 35 -0.72 -5.66 -9.64
N VAL A 36 0.47 -5.75 -9.08
CA VAL A 36 0.74 -6.29 -7.74
C VAL A 36 1.50 -5.27 -6.91
N TRP A 37 1.41 -5.40 -5.59
CA TRP A 37 2.16 -4.56 -4.67
C TRP A 37 3.62 -5.00 -4.60
N GLN A 38 4.54 -4.08 -4.86
CA GLN A 38 5.98 -4.28 -4.64
C GLN A 38 6.44 -3.45 -3.45
N LEU A 39 6.98 -4.13 -2.44
CA LEU A 39 7.56 -3.51 -1.25
C LEU A 39 8.68 -2.53 -1.64
N GLN A 40 8.68 -1.36 -1.02
CA GLN A 40 9.70 -0.31 -1.17
C GLN A 40 10.57 -0.33 0.09
N THR A 41 11.65 -1.10 0.06
CA THR A 41 12.51 -1.34 1.24
C THR A 41 13.21 -0.09 1.74
N GLN A 42 13.42 0.91 0.88
CA GLN A 42 13.99 2.21 1.26
C GLN A 42 13.06 3.06 2.15
N TYR A 43 11.78 2.70 2.26
CA TYR A 43 10.79 3.37 3.13
C TYR A 43 10.16 2.44 4.17
N SER A 44 10.43 1.13 4.08
CA SER A 44 9.81 0.12 4.93
C SER A 44 10.78 -0.32 6.03
N ASP A 45 10.27 -0.45 7.25
CA ASP A 45 11.08 -0.77 8.41
C ASP A 45 10.27 -1.48 9.50
N SER A 46 10.75 -2.62 9.98
CA SER A 46 10.20 -3.37 11.12
C SER A 46 10.80 -2.92 12.46
N PHE A 47 11.76 -2.00 12.47
CA PHE A 47 12.35 -1.44 13.69
C PHE A 47 12.88 -2.49 14.70
N ASN A 48 13.31 -3.65 14.19
CA ASN A 48 13.83 -4.78 14.98
C ASN A 48 15.34 -4.65 15.25
N TYR A 49 15.75 -3.47 15.71
CA TYR A 49 17.14 -3.15 16.08
C TYR A 49 17.17 -2.19 17.28
N ILE A 50 18.36 -1.78 17.73
CA ILE A 50 18.53 -0.88 18.88
C ILE A 50 19.26 0.39 18.42
N GLY A 51 18.76 1.54 18.86
CA GLY A 51 19.32 2.85 18.54
C GLY A 51 19.00 3.28 17.11
N LYS A 52 19.97 3.92 16.44
CA LYS A 52 19.84 4.42 15.07
C LYS A 52 21.04 3.94 14.23
N PRO A 53 21.16 2.62 13.97
CA PRO A 53 22.23 2.06 13.14
C PRO A 53 22.03 2.41 11.66
N SER A 54 22.89 1.91 10.77
CA SER A 54 22.76 2.09 9.31
C SER A 54 21.36 1.76 8.80
N ASP A 55 20.76 0.67 9.31
CA ASP A 55 19.43 0.22 8.89
C ASP A 55 18.35 1.30 9.12
N PHE A 56 18.51 2.11 10.18
CA PHE A 56 17.70 3.30 10.43
C PHE A 56 18.18 4.47 9.56
N THR A 57 19.45 4.84 9.69
CA THR A 57 19.97 6.07 9.10
C THR A 57 19.99 6.03 7.58
N ASP A 58 19.92 4.88 6.93
CA ASP A 58 19.84 4.77 5.47
C ASP A 58 18.45 5.15 4.93
N LYS A 59 17.43 5.09 5.79
CA LYS A 59 16.02 5.34 5.44
C LYS A 59 15.47 6.63 6.06
N TRP A 60 15.93 6.97 7.27
CA TRP A 60 15.34 8.00 8.11
C TRP A 60 16.37 9.05 8.54
N ASN A 61 15.91 10.31 8.57
CA ASN A 61 16.49 11.36 9.39
C ASN A 61 15.77 11.36 10.74
N ASP A 62 16.49 11.64 11.82
CA ASP A 62 15.95 11.82 13.18
C ASP A 62 15.64 13.29 13.50
N SER A 63 15.37 14.05 12.45
CA SER A 63 15.01 15.46 12.47
C SER A 63 13.87 15.71 11.50
N TYR A 64 13.25 16.89 11.64
CA TYR A 64 12.44 17.45 10.58
C TYR A 64 13.30 17.70 9.33
N PHE A 65 12.70 17.73 8.13
CA PHE A 65 13.46 17.84 6.87
C PHE A 65 14.03 19.24 6.61
N ASN A 66 13.67 20.24 7.41
CA ASN A 66 14.24 21.59 7.38
C ASN A 66 14.53 22.10 8.81
N ASN A 67 14.91 23.38 8.95
CA ASN A 67 15.35 23.95 10.23
C ASN A 67 14.22 24.40 11.17
N TRP A 68 12.96 24.23 10.79
CA TRP A 68 11.83 24.54 11.67
C TRP A 68 11.79 23.58 12.86
N THR A 69 11.46 24.09 14.04
CA THR A 69 11.54 23.33 15.30
C THR A 69 10.19 22.79 15.79
N GLY A 70 9.13 22.95 15.00
CA GLY A 70 7.78 22.48 15.30
C GLY A 70 6.81 23.60 15.70
N PRO A 71 5.51 23.30 15.75
CA PRO A 71 4.46 24.26 16.08
C PRO A 71 4.31 24.46 17.60
N GLY A 72 3.54 25.48 18.00
CA GLY A 72 3.18 25.71 19.40
C GLY A 72 4.39 25.71 20.35
N LEU A 73 4.31 24.86 21.38
CA LEU A 73 5.38 24.65 22.36
C LEU A 73 6.37 23.55 21.94
N THR A 74 6.22 22.96 20.76
CA THR A 74 7.10 21.91 20.24
C THR A 74 8.52 22.43 20.08
N TYR A 75 9.47 21.57 20.43
CA TYR A 75 10.86 21.68 20.04
C TYR A 75 11.34 20.30 19.60
N TRP A 76 11.41 20.07 18.30
CA TRP A 76 11.88 18.80 17.80
C TRP A 76 13.34 18.53 18.17
N SER A 77 13.59 17.32 18.66
CA SER A 77 14.86 16.90 19.20
C SER A 77 15.16 15.46 18.79
N SER A 78 16.33 15.24 18.20
CA SER A 78 16.78 13.90 17.82
C SER A 78 17.00 12.96 19.01
N ASN A 79 17.05 13.49 20.23
CA ASN A 79 17.11 12.68 21.45
C ASN A 79 15.75 12.09 21.87
N GLU A 80 14.65 12.57 21.27
CA GLU A 80 13.29 12.12 21.55
C GLU A 80 12.79 11.10 20.50
N SER A 81 13.68 10.59 19.64
CA SER A 81 13.40 9.48 18.73
C SER A 81 14.53 8.45 18.73
N TRP A 82 14.18 7.18 18.98
CA TRP A 82 15.11 6.05 18.95
C TRP A 82 14.38 4.73 18.72
N VAL A 83 15.12 3.68 18.34
CA VAL A 83 14.56 2.33 18.22
C VAL A 83 14.98 1.47 19.40
N ALA A 84 14.03 0.80 20.04
CA ALA A 84 14.29 -0.19 21.08
C ALA A 84 13.10 -1.15 21.24
N ASN A 85 13.38 -2.39 21.64
CA ASN A 85 12.36 -3.41 21.92
C ASN A 85 11.39 -3.63 20.74
N GLY A 86 11.92 -3.69 19.51
CA GLY A 86 11.13 -3.91 18.29
C GLY A 86 10.20 -2.76 17.91
N ASN A 87 10.50 -1.54 18.36
CA ASN A 87 9.69 -0.37 18.05
C ASN A 87 10.57 0.86 17.83
N LEU A 88 10.22 1.67 16.85
CA LEU A 88 10.55 3.08 16.88
C LEU A 88 9.73 3.75 17.99
N ILE A 89 10.41 4.50 18.85
CA ILE A 89 9.82 5.25 19.94
C ILE A 89 9.95 6.73 19.60
N ILE A 90 8.82 7.42 19.57
CA ILE A 90 8.71 8.86 19.50
C ILE A 90 8.25 9.33 20.87
N SER A 91 9.06 10.12 21.57
CA SER A 91 8.76 10.58 22.93
C SER A 91 8.62 12.09 23.04
N ALA A 92 8.19 12.51 24.21
CA ALA A 92 8.17 13.91 24.59
C ALA A 92 8.65 14.11 26.03
N SER A 93 9.36 15.21 26.27
CA SER A 93 9.84 15.60 27.60
C SER A 93 9.81 17.12 27.78
N ARG A 94 9.72 17.60 29.02
CA ARG A 94 9.81 19.04 29.29
C ARG A 94 11.21 19.55 28.94
N ARG A 95 11.31 20.61 28.14
CA ARG A 95 12.57 21.29 27.89
C ARG A 95 12.96 22.10 29.13
N GLN A 96 14.13 21.81 29.69
CA GLN A 96 14.56 22.39 30.97
C GLN A 96 14.60 23.92 30.92
N GLY A 97 13.95 24.56 31.90
CA GLY A 97 13.96 26.02 32.06
C GLY A 97 13.05 26.77 31.08
N THR A 98 12.22 26.07 30.29
CA THR A 98 11.25 26.69 29.39
C THR A 98 9.90 25.99 29.50
N ASN A 99 8.86 26.56 28.88
CA ASN A 99 7.56 25.89 28.74
C ASN A 99 7.50 25.00 27.49
N GLN A 100 8.56 24.92 26.69
CA GLN A 100 8.58 24.09 25.49
C GLN A 100 8.66 22.60 25.84
N VAL A 101 8.26 21.77 24.90
CA VAL A 101 8.30 20.32 24.98
C VAL A 101 9.32 19.84 23.95
N ASN A 102 10.38 19.17 24.40
CA ASN A 102 11.20 18.41 23.49
C ASN A 102 10.33 17.29 22.91
N ALA A 103 10.29 17.15 21.60
CA ALA A 103 9.44 16.19 20.92
C ALA A 103 10.24 15.39 19.87
N GLY A 104 9.90 14.11 19.71
CA GLY A 104 10.50 13.26 18.69
C GLY A 104 9.91 13.52 17.32
N VAL A 105 10.76 13.44 16.30
CA VAL A 105 10.38 13.41 14.89
C VAL A 105 11.34 12.51 14.14
N ILE A 106 10.83 11.83 13.13
CA ILE A 106 11.63 11.25 12.06
C ILE A 106 11.05 11.64 10.70
N THR A 107 11.92 11.78 9.71
CA THR A 107 11.52 12.06 8.33
C THR A 107 12.20 11.09 7.37
N SER A 108 11.49 10.61 6.34
CA SER A 108 12.13 9.78 5.31
C SER A 108 13.25 10.53 4.59
N LYS A 109 14.34 9.84 4.23
CA LYS A 109 15.47 10.45 3.50
C LYS A 109 15.14 10.88 2.09
N THR A 110 14.23 10.15 1.45
CA THR A 110 13.73 10.48 0.11
C THR A 110 12.22 10.66 0.15
N LYS A 111 11.70 11.36 -0.86
CA LYS A 111 10.28 11.65 -0.98
C LYS A 111 9.54 10.49 -1.64
N VAL A 112 8.26 10.35 -1.33
CA VAL A 112 7.29 9.46 -1.97
C VAL A 112 6.41 10.23 -2.95
N LYS A 113 5.83 9.52 -3.92
CA LYS A 113 4.86 10.04 -4.88
C LYS A 113 3.87 8.96 -5.25
N PHE A 114 2.61 9.33 -5.50
CA PHE A 114 1.61 8.44 -6.07
C PHE A 114 2.09 7.80 -7.40
N PRO A 115 1.56 6.61 -7.77
CA PRO A 115 0.72 5.75 -6.95
C PRO A 115 1.55 5.03 -5.88
N ILE A 116 1.13 5.12 -4.61
CA ILE A 116 1.83 4.51 -3.48
C ILE A 116 0.85 4.16 -2.35
N TYR A 117 1.04 2.99 -1.75
CA TYR A 117 0.36 2.61 -0.52
C TYR A 117 1.37 2.57 0.62
N LEU A 118 1.01 3.13 1.77
CA LEU A 118 1.84 3.11 2.96
C LEU A 118 0.97 2.89 4.19
N GLU A 119 1.48 2.10 5.12
CA GLU A 119 0.77 1.70 6.34
C GLU A 119 1.78 1.55 7.47
N ALA A 120 1.42 2.04 8.66
CA ALA A 120 2.20 1.87 9.87
C ALA A 120 1.34 1.27 10.98
N ARG A 121 1.95 0.42 11.81
CA ARG A 121 1.33 -0.11 13.02
C ARG A 121 1.80 0.68 14.23
N ILE A 122 0.91 1.49 14.77
CA ILE A 122 1.22 2.53 15.75
C ILE A 122 0.36 2.35 17.00
N LYS A 123 0.98 2.48 18.17
CA LYS A 123 0.31 2.74 19.45
C LYS A 123 0.60 4.17 19.86
N VAL A 124 -0.43 5.00 19.87
CA VAL A 124 -0.30 6.45 20.13
C VAL A 124 0.01 6.74 21.60
N SER A 125 0.57 7.91 21.86
CA SER A 125 0.90 8.35 23.22
C SER A 125 -0.36 8.65 24.05
N ASN A 126 -0.20 8.72 25.37
CA ASN A 126 -1.23 9.17 26.29
C ASN A 126 -0.92 10.59 26.78
N LEU A 127 -0.71 11.51 25.83
CA LEU A 127 -0.44 12.93 26.09
C LEU A 127 -1.48 13.86 25.45
N GLU A 128 -1.52 15.10 25.93
CA GLU A 128 -2.19 16.22 25.25
C GLU A 128 -1.55 16.58 23.90
N LEU A 129 -0.30 16.15 23.67
CA LEU A 129 0.36 16.27 22.38
C LEU A 129 -0.29 15.31 21.36
N SER A 130 -0.26 15.71 20.09
CA SER A 130 -0.68 14.84 19.00
C SER A 130 0.34 13.71 18.78
N SER A 131 -0.14 12.56 18.33
CA SER A 131 0.67 11.48 17.75
C SER A 131 0.36 11.43 16.26
N ASN A 132 1.38 11.60 15.41
CA ASN A 132 1.13 11.81 13.99
C ASN A 132 1.88 10.83 13.08
N PHE A 133 1.25 10.53 11.95
CA PHE A 133 1.87 9.89 10.79
C PHE A 133 1.27 10.52 9.52
N TRP A 134 2.11 11.21 8.76
CA TRP A 134 1.65 12.15 7.74
C TRP A 134 2.67 12.31 6.61
N LEU A 135 2.23 12.95 5.53
CA LEU A 135 3.04 13.25 4.35
C LEU A 135 3.02 14.74 4.07
N LEU A 136 4.19 15.35 3.83
CA LEU A 136 4.29 16.77 3.48
C LEU A 136 5.22 17.03 2.29
N SER A 137 4.75 17.83 1.34
CA SER A 137 5.59 18.29 0.22
C SER A 137 6.70 19.22 0.68
N GLN A 138 7.84 19.21 -0.02
CA GLN A 138 9.04 19.95 0.40
C GLN A 138 8.85 21.48 0.54
N ASN A 139 7.86 22.03 -0.15
CA ASN A 139 7.46 23.43 -0.14
C ASN A 139 6.28 23.71 0.82
N ASP A 140 5.93 22.77 1.69
CA ASP A 140 4.87 22.91 2.71
C ASP A 140 3.49 23.23 2.10
N GLU A 141 3.17 22.64 0.94
CA GLU A 141 1.99 23.00 0.15
C GLU A 141 0.93 21.90 0.03
N ARG A 142 1.34 20.63 0.17
CA ARG A 142 0.47 19.46 0.05
C ARG A 142 0.69 18.54 1.24
N GLU A 143 -0.36 18.30 1.98
CA GLU A 143 -0.34 17.52 3.22
C GLU A 143 -1.39 16.42 3.21
N ILE A 144 -0.99 15.21 3.60
CA ILE A 144 -1.90 14.06 3.79
C ILE A 144 -1.67 13.50 5.19
N ASP A 145 -2.65 13.64 6.06
CA ASP A 145 -2.58 13.16 7.44
C ASP A 145 -3.28 11.81 7.55
N ILE A 146 -2.46 10.78 7.79
CA ILE A 146 -2.90 9.39 7.88
C ILE A 146 -3.34 9.07 9.31
N LEU A 147 -2.71 9.74 10.27
CA LEU A 147 -3.00 9.68 11.69
C LEU A 147 -2.68 11.06 12.29
N GLU A 148 -3.68 11.67 12.92
CA GLU A 148 -3.50 12.76 13.89
C GLU A 148 -4.44 12.50 15.07
N VAL A 149 -3.90 12.31 16.28
CA VAL A 149 -4.74 12.14 17.49
C VAL A 149 -4.06 12.63 18.75
N TYR A 150 -4.84 13.28 19.62
CA TYR A 150 -4.41 13.74 20.94
C TYR A 150 -4.72 12.66 21.98
N GLY A 151 -3.90 11.61 21.97
CA GLY A 151 -4.26 10.33 22.59
C GLY A 151 -4.52 10.39 24.10
N GLY A 152 -3.97 11.37 24.83
CA GLY A 152 -4.20 11.61 26.25
C GLY A 152 -4.99 12.88 26.57
N ALA A 153 -5.69 13.46 25.59
CA ALA A 153 -6.44 14.68 25.81
C ALA A 153 -7.48 14.55 26.93
N ALA A 154 -7.54 15.55 27.81
CA ALA A 154 -8.49 15.67 28.90
C ALA A 154 -9.93 15.76 28.36
N ASP A 155 -10.12 16.49 27.26
CA ASP A 155 -11.34 16.38 26.47
C ASP A 155 -11.32 15.05 25.71
N THR A 156 -12.13 14.12 26.22
CA THR A 156 -12.21 12.75 25.70
C THR A 156 -12.68 12.68 24.25
N TRP A 157 -13.28 13.74 23.68
CA TRP A 157 -13.60 13.77 22.26
C TRP A 157 -12.33 13.68 21.43
N PHE A 158 -11.31 14.50 21.70
CA PHE A 158 -10.03 14.47 20.96
C PHE A 158 -9.27 13.16 21.16
N ALA A 159 -9.34 12.57 22.36
CA ALA A 159 -8.70 11.29 22.64
C ALA A 159 -9.35 10.10 21.90
N LYS A 160 -10.59 10.24 21.43
CA LYS A 160 -11.37 9.20 20.75
C LYS A 160 -11.51 9.41 19.25
N ASN A 161 -11.51 10.66 18.80
CA ASN A 161 -11.76 11.03 17.42
C ASN A 161 -10.43 11.34 16.74
N MET A 162 -9.81 10.31 16.19
CA MET A 162 -8.58 10.43 15.41
C MET A 162 -8.91 10.99 14.03
N SER A 163 -8.11 11.93 13.57
CA SER A 163 -8.30 12.61 12.30
C SER A 163 -7.49 11.99 11.17
N THR A 164 -8.17 11.77 10.05
CA THR A 164 -7.53 11.71 8.73
C THR A 164 -7.84 13.00 8.00
N ASN A 165 -6.85 13.66 7.43
CA ASN A 165 -6.98 15.04 6.97
C ASN A 165 -6.19 15.29 5.68
N PHE A 166 -6.54 16.39 5.02
CA PHE A 166 -5.86 16.91 3.86
C PHE A 166 -5.68 18.41 4.02
N HIS A 167 -4.48 18.91 3.74
CA HIS A 167 -4.27 20.34 3.56
C HIS A 167 -3.71 20.65 2.17
N VAL A 168 -4.22 21.74 1.60
CA VAL A 168 -3.63 22.43 0.46
C VAL A 168 -3.39 23.87 0.87
N PHE A 169 -2.11 24.17 1.09
CA PHE A 169 -1.70 25.53 1.44
C PHE A 169 -1.39 26.31 0.16
N LEU A 170 -1.94 27.52 0.09
CA LEU A 170 -1.43 28.55 -0.82
C LEU A 170 -0.52 29.45 0.00
N ARG A 171 0.72 29.61 -0.45
CA ARG A 171 1.74 30.34 0.29
C ARG A 171 2.28 31.52 -0.51
N ASP A 172 2.68 32.56 0.20
CA ASP A 172 3.42 33.67 -0.36
C ASP A 172 4.85 33.22 -0.70
N GLU A 173 5.24 33.34 -1.96
CA GLU A 173 6.54 32.84 -2.46
C GLU A 173 7.75 33.49 -1.79
N GLN A 174 7.62 34.69 -1.22
CA GLN A 174 8.73 35.45 -0.65
C GLN A 174 8.88 35.23 0.87
N THR A 175 7.75 35.18 1.57
CA THR A 175 7.69 35.14 3.03
C THR A 175 7.36 33.76 3.58
N ASN A 176 6.94 32.83 2.72
CA ASN A 176 6.40 31.51 3.07
C ASN A 176 5.17 31.56 3.98
N GLN A 177 4.49 32.72 4.11
CA GLN A 177 3.28 32.82 4.91
C GLN A 177 2.10 32.12 4.22
N ILE A 178 1.24 31.47 5.02
CA ILE A 178 0.00 30.86 4.52
C ILE A 178 -0.99 31.97 4.15
N ILE A 179 -1.41 31.96 2.90
CA ILE A 179 -2.45 32.84 2.32
C ILE A 179 -3.83 32.17 2.42
N SER A 180 -3.88 30.87 2.17
CA SER A 180 -5.07 30.04 2.31
C SER A 180 -4.69 28.66 2.79
N ASP A 181 -5.52 28.11 3.66
CA ASP A 181 -5.44 26.72 4.09
C ASP A 181 -6.75 26.01 3.74
N PHE A 182 -6.74 25.31 2.62
CA PHE A 182 -7.87 24.50 2.21
C PHE A 182 -7.75 23.11 2.83
N ASN A 183 -8.61 22.82 3.79
CA ASN A 183 -8.60 21.54 4.48
C ASN A 183 -9.99 20.92 4.64
N ASP A 184 -9.98 19.60 4.81
CA ASP A 184 -11.16 18.83 5.23
C ASP A 184 -10.72 17.59 6.00
N GLN A 185 -11.36 17.38 7.15
CA GLN A 185 -10.90 16.43 8.15
C GLN A 185 -12.03 15.46 8.50
N THR A 186 -11.74 14.18 8.43
CA THR A 186 -12.65 13.10 8.80
C THR A 186 -12.21 12.50 10.12
N HIS A 187 -13.16 12.38 11.04
CA HIS A 187 -12.91 11.85 12.38
C HIS A 187 -13.32 10.38 12.47
N ASN A 188 -12.43 9.57 13.02
CA ASN A 188 -12.57 8.14 13.14
C ASN A 188 -12.49 7.74 14.61
N ILE A 189 -13.26 6.73 14.99
CA ILE A 189 -13.23 6.11 16.32
C ILE A 189 -12.65 4.69 16.23
N PRO A 190 -12.00 4.18 17.30
CA PRO A 190 -11.40 2.86 17.24
C PRO A 190 -12.48 1.79 17.14
N SER A 191 -12.26 0.79 16.29
CA SER A 191 -13.18 -0.35 16.12
C SER A 191 -13.19 -1.30 17.32
N THR A 192 -12.12 -1.27 18.11
CA THR A 192 -11.92 -2.06 19.33
C THR A 192 -11.24 -1.20 20.40
N GLY A 193 -11.62 -1.40 21.67
CA GLY A 193 -11.14 -0.55 22.77
C GLY A 193 -11.95 0.73 22.94
N THR A 194 -11.53 1.60 23.86
CA THR A 194 -12.19 2.91 24.09
C THR A 194 -11.39 4.06 23.52
N TYR A 195 -10.06 3.98 23.59
CA TYR A 195 -9.15 5.01 23.12
C TYR A 195 -8.08 4.41 22.21
N TRP A 196 -7.60 5.21 21.25
CA TRP A 196 -6.53 4.82 20.34
C TRP A 196 -5.22 4.44 21.05
N ARG A 197 -4.97 5.02 22.23
CA ARG A 197 -3.80 4.73 23.07
C ARG A 197 -3.80 3.36 23.75
N ASP A 198 -4.93 2.64 23.74
CA ASP A 198 -5.09 1.41 24.52
C ASP A 198 -4.24 0.25 23.91
N GLN A 199 -4.06 0.25 22.59
CA GLN A 199 -3.39 -0.82 21.84
C GLN A 199 -2.78 -0.31 20.54
N PHE A 200 -2.09 -1.19 19.82
CA PHE A 200 -1.61 -0.88 18.47
C PHE A 200 -2.76 -0.98 17.46
N HIS A 201 -2.79 -0.03 16.54
CA HIS A 201 -3.69 0.00 15.38
C HIS A 201 -2.87 0.14 14.11
N ARG A 202 -3.43 -0.24 12.97
CA ARG A 202 -2.81 0.00 11.65
C ARG A 202 -3.45 1.22 11.00
N PHE A 203 -2.63 2.18 10.59
CA PHE A 203 -3.06 3.39 9.90
C PHE A 203 -2.38 3.42 8.54
N GLY A 204 -3.13 3.54 7.46
CA GLY A 204 -2.57 3.54 6.12
C GLY A 204 -3.33 4.39 5.13
N ALA A 205 -2.67 4.75 4.05
CA ALA A 205 -3.23 5.51 2.95
C ALA A 205 -2.80 4.92 1.61
N TYR A 206 -3.75 4.79 0.69
CA TYR A 206 -3.46 4.60 -0.73
C TYR A 206 -3.60 5.94 -1.45
N TRP A 207 -2.46 6.60 -1.70
CA TRP A 207 -2.38 7.76 -2.58
C TRP A 207 -2.18 7.28 -4.00
N LYS A 208 -3.29 7.14 -4.72
CA LYS A 208 -3.38 6.48 -6.03
C LYS A 208 -3.13 7.45 -7.18
N SER A 209 -3.58 8.68 -7.05
CA SER A 209 -3.39 9.75 -8.05
C SER A 209 -3.38 11.12 -7.38
N PRO A 210 -3.15 12.23 -8.10
CA PRO A 210 -3.26 13.57 -7.52
C PRO A 210 -4.63 13.88 -6.94
N THR A 211 -5.65 13.14 -7.36
CA THR A 211 -7.04 13.37 -6.97
C THR A 211 -7.70 12.14 -6.36
N GLU A 212 -6.91 11.16 -5.92
CA GLU A 212 -7.43 9.94 -5.30
C GLU A 212 -6.48 9.50 -4.19
N VAL A 213 -6.87 9.80 -2.95
CA VAL A 213 -6.25 9.28 -1.73
C VAL A 213 -7.34 8.59 -0.94
N THR A 214 -7.08 7.38 -0.42
CA THR A 214 -8.04 6.61 0.40
C THR A 214 -7.35 6.14 1.67
N PHE A 215 -7.95 6.39 2.83
CA PHE A 215 -7.42 5.93 4.12
C PHE A 215 -7.96 4.56 4.53
N TYR A 216 -7.16 3.86 5.33
CA TYR A 216 -7.46 2.56 5.88
C TYR A 216 -7.05 2.52 7.34
N ILE A 217 -7.93 2.02 8.20
CA ILE A 217 -7.67 1.78 9.62
C ILE A 217 -7.93 0.30 9.90
N ASP A 218 -6.97 -0.38 10.52
CA ASP A 218 -7.04 -1.82 10.84
C ASP A 218 -7.43 -2.67 9.61
N GLY A 219 -6.99 -2.23 8.43
CA GLY A 219 -7.24 -2.86 7.14
C GLY A 219 -8.65 -2.67 6.59
N GLN A 220 -9.47 -1.81 7.20
CA GLN A 220 -10.77 -1.39 6.68
C GLN A 220 -10.65 0.01 6.11
N GLN A 221 -11.21 0.23 4.93
CA GLN A 221 -11.29 1.58 4.36
C GLN A 221 -12.14 2.48 5.26
N THR A 222 -11.69 3.71 5.50
CA THR A 222 -12.48 4.67 6.29
C THR A 222 -13.71 5.15 5.50
N PRO A 223 -14.87 5.34 6.18
CA PRO A 223 -16.02 5.98 5.56
C PRO A 223 -15.72 7.47 5.31
N ASP A 224 -16.15 8.01 4.17
CA ASP A 224 -16.17 9.45 3.86
C ASP A 224 -14.87 10.22 4.19
N GLY A 225 -13.74 9.75 3.65
CA GLY A 225 -12.41 10.34 3.90
C GLY A 225 -11.47 10.29 2.71
N SER A 226 -11.98 10.13 1.48
CA SER A 226 -11.11 10.16 0.30
C SER A 226 -11.01 11.57 -0.30
N TRP A 227 -9.88 11.88 -0.93
CA TRP A 227 -9.72 13.15 -1.67
C TRP A 227 -10.89 13.41 -2.63
N ALA A 228 -11.40 12.38 -3.29
CA ALA A 228 -12.50 12.52 -4.25
C ALA A 228 -13.82 12.97 -3.60
N GLN A 229 -14.04 12.67 -2.32
CA GLN A 229 -15.29 12.89 -1.60
C GLN A 229 -15.31 14.19 -0.80
N VAL A 230 -14.17 14.57 -0.21
CA VAL A 230 -14.07 15.72 0.70
C VAL A 230 -14.36 17.05 0.00
N VAL A 231 -14.90 18.04 0.73
CA VAL A 231 -15.11 19.40 0.21
C VAL A 231 -14.20 20.35 0.98
N MET A 232 -12.98 20.51 0.48
CA MET A 232 -11.99 21.35 1.15
C MET A 232 -12.38 22.82 1.07
N LYS A 233 -12.43 23.45 2.23
CA LYS A 233 -12.74 24.87 2.38
C LYS A 233 -11.56 25.58 2.99
N ASP A 234 -11.38 26.83 2.58
CA ASP A 234 -10.42 27.75 3.17
C ASP A 234 -10.94 28.23 4.53
N LYS A 235 -10.80 27.37 5.56
CA LYS A 235 -11.53 27.54 6.83
C LYS A 235 -11.10 28.77 7.61
N ASP A 236 -9.84 29.15 7.52
CA ASP A 236 -9.25 30.19 8.36
C ASP A 236 -9.24 31.57 7.71
N TYR A 237 -9.49 31.66 6.39
CA TYR A 237 -9.32 32.91 5.64
C TYR A 237 -10.59 33.34 4.91
N THR A 238 -10.97 32.66 3.81
CA THR A 238 -12.05 33.14 2.93
C THR A 238 -13.35 32.34 2.99
N GLY A 239 -13.31 31.10 3.48
CA GLY A 239 -14.42 30.15 3.41
C GLY A 239 -14.68 29.59 2.00
N ALA A 240 -13.85 29.95 1.01
CA ALA A 240 -13.99 29.47 -0.37
C ALA A 240 -13.77 27.96 -0.46
N THR A 241 -14.41 27.31 -1.43
CA THR A 241 -14.16 25.89 -1.72
C THR A 241 -12.98 25.77 -2.68
N LEU A 242 -12.08 24.81 -2.44
CA LEU A 242 -10.93 24.58 -3.30
C LEU A 242 -11.35 24.15 -4.71
N ASP A 243 -10.79 24.82 -5.73
CA ASP A 243 -10.83 24.31 -7.10
C ASP A 243 -9.81 23.17 -7.28
N LYS A 244 -10.29 21.93 -7.15
CA LYS A 244 -9.47 20.72 -7.29
C LYS A 244 -8.92 20.48 -8.70
N SER A 245 -9.43 21.20 -9.71
CA SER A 245 -8.87 21.15 -11.07
C SER A 245 -7.58 21.95 -11.18
N GLN A 246 -7.41 22.97 -10.33
CA GLN A 246 -6.23 23.82 -10.26
C GLN A 246 -5.23 23.33 -9.20
N TYR A 247 -5.73 22.85 -8.06
CA TYR A 247 -4.89 22.45 -6.93
C TYR A 247 -5.18 21.01 -6.49
N ASN A 248 -4.17 20.17 -6.50
CA ASN A 248 -4.30 18.72 -6.26
C ASN A 248 -3.05 18.15 -5.55
N MET A 249 -3.08 16.88 -5.14
CA MET A 249 -1.96 16.20 -4.47
C MET A 249 -0.93 15.64 -5.46
N ASP A 250 -0.35 16.46 -6.35
CA ASP A 250 0.59 16.01 -7.39
C ASP A 250 2.09 16.14 -7.01
N GLN A 251 2.40 16.71 -5.86
CA GLN A 251 3.77 16.99 -5.43
C GLN A 251 4.37 15.80 -4.70
N GLU A 252 5.68 15.59 -4.78
CA GLU A 252 6.36 14.58 -3.95
C GLU A 252 6.38 15.01 -2.48
N ALA A 253 6.26 14.06 -1.56
CA ALA A 253 6.17 14.33 -0.13
C ALA A 253 7.14 13.49 0.70
N PHE A 254 7.62 14.02 1.82
CA PHE A 254 8.32 13.24 2.83
C PHE A 254 7.33 12.42 3.66
N ILE A 255 7.75 11.27 4.18
CA ILE A 255 7.03 10.56 5.24
C ILE A 255 7.50 11.13 6.58
N ILE A 256 6.57 11.55 7.44
CA ILE A 256 6.86 12.15 8.73
C ILE A 256 6.10 11.38 9.82
N ILE A 257 6.79 11.09 10.91
CA ILE A 257 6.23 10.48 12.12
C ILE A 257 6.78 11.27 13.31
N ASP A 258 5.89 11.86 14.10
CA ASP A 258 6.28 12.74 15.20
C ASP A 258 5.21 12.83 16.31
N THR A 259 5.48 13.71 17.25
CA THR A 259 4.53 14.20 18.24
C THR A 259 4.63 15.71 18.33
N GLU A 260 3.51 16.40 18.50
CA GLU A 260 3.48 17.86 18.47
C GLU A 260 2.57 18.46 19.53
N ASP A 261 2.96 19.62 20.03
CA ASP A 261 2.08 20.60 20.66
C ASP A 261 1.59 21.59 19.59
N HIS A 262 0.27 21.73 19.46
CA HIS A 262 -0.33 22.70 18.55
C HIS A 262 -0.71 23.98 19.29
N ASP A 263 -0.36 25.12 18.69
CA ASP A 263 -0.58 26.46 19.23
C ASP A 263 -2.06 26.74 19.54
N TRP A 264 -2.99 26.29 18.71
CA TRP A 264 -4.43 26.48 18.95
C TRP A 264 -4.91 25.80 20.24
N ARG A 265 -4.22 24.74 20.72
CA ARG A 265 -4.47 24.08 22.02
C ARG A 265 -3.70 24.78 23.14
N SER A 266 -2.38 24.94 22.97
CA SER A 266 -1.52 25.46 24.04
C SER A 266 -1.76 26.94 24.36
N ASN A 267 -2.19 27.75 23.38
CA ASN A 267 -2.64 29.13 23.61
C ASN A 267 -3.91 29.20 24.49
N GLN A 268 -4.68 28.11 24.59
CA GLN A 268 -5.82 27.98 25.50
C GLN A 268 -5.44 27.36 26.85
N GLY A 269 -4.15 27.12 27.09
CA GLY A 269 -3.65 26.44 28.29
C GLY A 269 -3.86 24.92 28.29
N ILE A 270 -4.26 24.34 27.15
CA ILE A 270 -4.36 22.89 26.98
C ILE A 270 -2.97 22.38 26.60
N VAL A 271 -2.20 21.95 27.60
CA VAL A 271 -0.80 21.54 27.45
C VAL A 271 -0.54 20.27 28.26
N ALA A 272 0.43 19.46 27.83
CA ALA A 272 0.90 18.35 28.65
C ALA A 272 1.59 18.88 29.91
N SER A 273 1.17 18.38 31.06
CA SER A 273 1.76 18.73 32.35
C SER A 273 3.15 18.11 32.52
N ASP A 274 3.96 18.67 33.41
CA ASP A 274 5.29 18.13 33.74
C ASP A 274 5.19 16.69 34.28
N ALA A 275 4.13 16.38 35.02
CA ALA A 275 3.88 15.03 35.54
C ALA A 275 3.59 14.03 34.41
N GLU A 276 2.84 14.43 33.38
CA GLU A 276 2.55 13.58 32.22
C GLU A 276 3.77 13.40 31.33
N LEU A 277 4.55 14.45 31.11
CA LEU A 277 5.79 14.41 30.34
C LEU A 277 6.88 13.58 31.03
N ALA A 278 6.87 13.51 32.37
CA ALA A 278 7.79 12.66 33.14
C ALA A 278 7.31 11.20 33.25
N ASP A 279 6.04 10.91 32.94
CA ASP A 279 5.48 9.56 33.02
C ASP A 279 5.83 8.75 31.77
N GLY A 280 6.81 7.87 31.93
CA GLY A 280 7.30 6.98 30.88
C GLY A 280 6.25 6.06 30.25
N SER A 281 5.10 5.86 30.91
CA SER A 281 3.98 5.06 30.40
C SER A 281 3.02 5.87 29.52
N LYS A 282 3.13 7.20 29.55
CA LYS A 282 2.27 8.12 28.80
C LYS A 282 3.00 8.77 27.63
N ASN A 283 4.25 9.17 27.85
CA ASN A 283 4.95 10.12 27.01
C ASN A 283 5.57 9.56 25.72
N LYS A 284 5.06 8.42 25.22
CA LYS A 284 5.63 7.70 24.08
C LYS A 284 4.56 7.24 23.12
N MET A 285 4.76 7.54 21.85
CA MET A 285 4.19 6.82 20.73
C MET A 285 5.16 5.70 20.31
N TYR A 286 4.61 4.53 19.99
CA TYR A 286 5.35 3.37 19.52
C TYR A 286 4.95 3.02 18.11
N VAL A 287 5.93 2.86 17.22
CA VAL A 287 5.73 2.36 15.85
C VAL A 287 6.43 1.02 15.76
N ASP A 288 5.62 -0.03 15.64
CA ASP A 288 6.10 -1.41 15.49
C ASP A 288 6.75 -1.56 14.13
N TRP A 289 6.05 -1.14 13.08
CA TRP A 289 6.57 -1.13 11.72
C TRP A 289 5.91 -0.08 10.86
N ILE A 290 6.58 0.27 9.77
CA ILE A 290 6.02 0.95 8.60
C ILE A 290 6.35 0.16 7.33
N ARG A 291 5.37 -0.01 6.46
CA ARG A 291 5.52 -0.71 5.18
C ARG A 291 4.97 0.12 4.04
N VAL A 292 5.70 0.15 2.94
CA VAL A 292 5.40 1.01 1.79
C VAL A 292 5.47 0.19 0.52
N TYR A 293 4.49 0.35 -0.36
CA TYR A 293 4.34 -0.43 -1.58
C TYR A 293 4.05 0.48 -2.77
N LYS A 294 4.65 0.16 -3.92
CA LYS A 294 4.25 0.71 -5.21
C LYS A 294 3.54 -0.35 -6.04
N PRO A 295 2.52 0.02 -6.82
CA PRO A 295 1.92 -0.91 -7.74
C PRO A 295 2.84 -1.08 -8.94
N VAL A 296 3.22 -2.31 -9.22
CA VAL A 296 3.99 -2.69 -10.42
C VAL A 296 3.17 -3.62 -11.28
N ASP A 297 3.48 -3.71 -12.56
CA ASP A 297 2.83 -4.68 -13.44
C ASP A 297 2.95 -6.07 -12.82
N GLY A 298 1.80 -6.71 -12.60
CA GLY A 298 1.70 -8.02 -12.00
C GLY A 298 2.24 -9.06 -12.95
N VAL A 299 3.56 -9.25 -12.95
CA VAL A 299 4.11 -10.50 -13.45
C VAL A 299 3.61 -11.57 -12.50
N VAL A 300 2.71 -12.45 -12.95
CA VAL A 300 2.54 -13.76 -12.31
C VAL A 300 3.92 -14.40 -12.37
N THR A 301 4.67 -14.31 -11.26
CA THR A 301 6.02 -14.82 -11.20
C THR A 301 5.95 -16.34 -11.10
N GLY A 302 6.66 -17.01 -12.00
CA GLY A 302 6.63 -18.47 -12.09
C GLY A 302 5.46 -19.02 -12.89
N ASN A 303 5.30 -20.33 -12.79
CA ASN A 303 4.26 -21.07 -13.48
C ASN A 303 3.00 -21.12 -12.61
N THR A 304 1.81 -21.10 -13.21
CA THR A 304 0.55 -21.19 -12.46
C THR A 304 -0.49 -22.04 -13.17
N ASN A 305 -1.40 -22.64 -12.42
CA ASN A 305 -2.65 -23.17 -12.95
C ASN A 305 -3.78 -22.13 -12.83
N LEU A 306 -4.69 -22.13 -13.79
CA LEU A 306 -5.84 -21.21 -13.83
C LEU A 306 -7.13 -21.94 -13.41
N GLN A 307 -7.48 -21.89 -12.13
CA GLN A 307 -8.64 -22.59 -11.57
C GLN A 307 -9.91 -21.75 -11.67
N ALA A 308 -10.93 -22.23 -12.37
CA ALA A 308 -12.24 -21.57 -12.47
C ALA A 308 -13.00 -21.63 -11.13
N LYS A 309 -13.52 -20.47 -10.69
CA LYS A 309 -14.19 -20.30 -9.38
C LYS A 309 -15.41 -21.20 -9.22
N HIS A 310 -16.20 -21.42 -10.27
CA HIS A 310 -17.47 -22.16 -10.18
C HIS A 310 -17.30 -23.68 -10.10
N SER A 311 -16.25 -24.24 -10.70
CA SER A 311 -16.07 -25.69 -10.86
C SER A 311 -14.90 -26.26 -10.08
N GLY A 312 -13.98 -25.41 -9.58
CA GLY A 312 -12.73 -25.84 -8.96
C GLY A 312 -11.77 -26.54 -9.92
N ARG A 313 -12.01 -26.45 -11.23
CA ARG A 313 -11.23 -27.09 -12.31
C ARG A 313 -10.32 -26.10 -12.99
N CYS A 314 -9.22 -26.59 -13.55
CA CYS A 314 -8.18 -25.78 -14.14
C CYS A 314 -8.30 -25.76 -15.67
N ILE A 315 -7.91 -24.64 -16.29
CA ILE A 315 -7.68 -24.60 -17.74
C ILE A 315 -6.59 -25.62 -18.09
N ASP A 316 -6.82 -26.40 -19.13
CA ASP A 316 -6.07 -27.57 -19.53
C ASP A 316 -5.94 -27.60 -21.06
N VAL A 317 -4.74 -27.86 -21.57
CA VAL A 317 -4.54 -28.12 -23.00
C VAL A 317 -5.12 -29.49 -23.33
N ALA A 318 -6.15 -29.54 -24.18
CA ALA A 318 -6.84 -30.79 -24.48
C ALA A 318 -5.86 -31.87 -24.97
N GLN A 319 -5.90 -33.04 -24.31
CA GLN A 319 -5.04 -34.19 -24.59
C GLN A 319 -3.53 -33.92 -24.46
N GLY A 320 -3.12 -32.80 -23.85
CA GLY A 320 -1.71 -32.40 -23.79
C GLY A 320 -1.08 -32.11 -25.15
N ALA A 321 -1.90 -31.74 -26.13
CA ALA A 321 -1.42 -31.46 -27.48
C ALA A 321 -0.38 -30.32 -27.48
N MET A 322 0.61 -30.40 -28.37
CA MET A 322 1.68 -29.39 -28.50
C MET A 322 1.71 -28.72 -29.87
N ILE A 323 0.55 -28.67 -30.54
CA ILE A 323 0.43 -28.15 -31.90
C ILE A 323 -0.53 -26.96 -31.97
N ASN A 324 -0.26 -26.06 -32.91
CA ASN A 324 -1.12 -24.92 -33.22
C ASN A 324 -2.57 -25.36 -33.49
N GLY A 325 -3.52 -24.56 -33.00
CA GLY A 325 -4.95 -24.79 -33.19
C GLY A 325 -5.59 -25.76 -32.19
N SER A 326 -4.81 -26.38 -31.31
CA SER A 326 -5.38 -27.22 -30.25
C SER A 326 -6.18 -26.37 -29.26
N GLN A 327 -7.28 -26.92 -28.76
CA GLN A 327 -8.22 -26.20 -27.90
C GLN A 327 -7.86 -26.32 -26.43
N TYR A 328 -8.33 -25.36 -25.65
CA TYR A 328 -8.30 -25.44 -24.19
C TYR A 328 -9.64 -25.97 -23.67
N GLN A 329 -9.57 -26.78 -22.62
CA GLN A 329 -10.72 -27.30 -21.88
C GLN A 329 -10.55 -27.00 -20.39
N GLN A 330 -11.56 -27.25 -19.57
CA GLN A 330 -11.35 -27.40 -18.13
C GLN A 330 -11.13 -28.88 -17.77
N TRP A 331 -10.27 -29.13 -16.79
CA TRP A 331 -10.04 -30.45 -16.22
C TRP A 331 -9.79 -30.38 -14.71
N THR A 332 -9.81 -31.52 -14.04
CA THR A 332 -9.44 -31.60 -12.62
C THR A 332 -8.04 -31.04 -12.43
N CYS A 333 -7.88 -30.09 -11.48
CA CYS A 333 -6.62 -29.41 -11.25
C CYS A 333 -5.55 -30.39 -10.78
N ASP A 334 -4.38 -30.31 -11.40
CA ASP A 334 -3.16 -30.99 -11.00
C ASP A 334 -1.98 -30.01 -11.18
N THR A 335 -1.42 -29.54 -10.06
CA THR A 335 -0.32 -28.55 -10.07
C THR A 335 0.99 -29.12 -10.59
N THR A 336 1.10 -30.44 -10.74
CA THR A 336 2.26 -31.10 -11.35
C THR A 336 2.09 -31.35 -12.85
N ASN A 337 0.88 -31.17 -13.38
CA ASN A 337 0.56 -31.39 -14.79
C ASN A 337 0.89 -30.15 -15.63
N THR A 338 1.90 -30.27 -16.50
CA THR A 338 2.37 -29.23 -17.41
C THR A 338 1.31 -28.77 -18.41
N ASN A 339 0.30 -29.60 -18.73
CA ASN A 339 -0.81 -29.21 -19.61
C ASN A 339 -1.74 -28.15 -19.00
N GLN A 340 -1.65 -27.95 -17.68
CA GLN A 340 -2.43 -26.97 -16.93
C GLN A 340 -1.56 -25.84 -16.37
N SER A 341 -0.30 -25.79 -16.77
CA SER A 341 0.71 -24.89 -16.23
C SER A 341 1.00 -23.78 -17.24
N PHE A 342 0.89 -22.54 -16.79
CA PHE A 342 0.97 -21.34 -17.62
C PHE A 342 1.96 -20.33 -17.07
N LYS A 343 2.65 -19.66 -17.98
CA LYS A 343 3.54 -18.52 -17.71
C LYS A 343 2.94 -17.26 -18.31
N PHE A 344 2.84 -16.20 -17.52
CA PHE A 344 2.44 -14.88 -18.01
C PHE A 344 3.69 -14.10 -18.41
N ILE A 345 3.74 -13.67 -19.67
CA ILE A 345 4.83 -12.86 -20.22
C ILE A 345 4.28 -11.45 -20.45
N SER A 346 4.83 -10.46 -19.74
CA SER A 346 4.42 -9.06 -19.92
C SER A 346 4.66 -8.61 -21.36
N ALA A 347 3.65 -7.99 -21.95
CA ALA A 347 3.70 -7.31 -23.24
C ALA A 347 3.69 -5.77 -23.08
N GLY A 348 3.81 -5.26 -21.85
CA GLY A 348 3.67 -3.84 -21.49
C GLY A 348 2.19 -3.40 -21.38
N ASN A 349 1.95 -2.20 -20.85
CA ASN A 349 0.60 -1.60 -20.75
C ASN A 349 -0.44 -2.48 -20.03
N ASN A 350 -0.05 -3.23 -18.99
CA ASN A 350 -0.90 -4.23 -18.30
C ASN A 350 -1.43 -5.36 -19.22
N GLU A 351 -0.77 -5.62 -20.35
CA GLU A 351 -1.09 -6.70 -21.27
C GLU A 351 -0.12 -7.86 -21.08
N TYR A 352 -0.63 -9.09 -21.25
CA TYR A 352 0.14 -10.32 -21.09
C TYR A 352 -0.09 -11.26 -22.26
N LEU A 353 0.97 -11.92 -22.69
CA LEU A 353 0.86 -13.22 -23.35
C LEU A 353 0.73 -14.29 -22.26
N ILE A 354 -0.13 -15.28 -22.47
CA ILE A 354 -0.28 -16.43 -21.57
C ILE A 354 0.27 -17.65 -22.30
N GLN A 355 1.43 -18.15 -21.89
CA GLN A 355 2.14 -19.24 -22.55
C GLN A 355 1.93 -20.54 -21.78
N SER A 356 1.54 -21.62 -22.46
CA SER A 356 1.56 -22.96 -21.89
C SER A 356 3.00 -23.42 -21.70
N THR A 357 3.33 -23.94 -20.51
CA THR A 357 4.67 -24.45 -20.22
C THR A 357 4.94 -25.82 -20.85
N GLN A 358 3.89 -26.55 -21.23
CA GLN A 358 4.00 -27.80 -22.00
C GLN A 358 4.47 -27.56 -23.43
N SER A 359 3.81 -26.66 -24.16
CA SER A 359 3.99 -26.50 -25.61
C SER A 359 4.82 -25.28 -26.00
N ASN A 360 5.03 -24.34 -25.07
CA ASN A 360 5.54 -22.99 -25.33
C ASN A 360 4.68 -22.16 -26.30
N LEU A 361 3.44 -22.59 -26.56
CA LEU A 361 2.46 -21.86 -27.37
C LEU A 361 1.60 -20.95 -26.47
N CYS A 362 1.10 -19.87 -27.05
CA CYS A 362 0.32 -18.85 -26.36
C CYS A 362 -1.19 -19.09 -26.52
N VAL A 363 -1.93 -18.77 -25.46
CA VAL A 363 -3.40 -18.65 -25.47
C VAL A 363 -3.79 -17.55 -26.45
N GLU A 364 -4.60 -17.89 -27.45
CA GLU A 364 -5.00 -17.00 -28.54
C GLU A 364 -6.51 -17.05 -28.77
N LEU A 365 -7.11 -15.88 -28.98
CA LEU A 365 -8.46 -15.76 -29.51
C LEU A 365 -8.46 -16.13 -31.01
N LYS A 366 -9.11 -17.24 -31.34
CA LYS A 366 -9.09 -17.79 -32.70
C LYS A 366 -9.74 -16.81 -33.71
N ASP A 367 -9.04 -16.61 -34.83
CA ASP A 367 -9.49 -15.86 -36.00
C ASP A 367 -9.95 -14.40 -35.73
N ASN A 368 -9.48 -13.78 -34.63
CA ASN A 368 -9.98 -12.47 -34.15
C ASN A 368 -11.53 -12.42 -34.07
N ASN A 369 -12.16 -13.56 -33.82
CA ASN A 369 -13.60 -13.66 -33.87
C ASN A 369 -14.16 -13.00 -32.60
N SER A 370 -15.00 -11.96 -32.73
CA SER A 370 -15.57 -11.22 -31.60
C SER A 370 -16.88 -11.80 -31.06
N ALA A 371 -17.38 -12.90 -31.63
CA ALA A 371 -18.62 -13.54 -31.20
C ALA A 371 -18.49 -14.18 -29.81
N ASN A 372 -19.61 -14.23 -29.08
CA ASN A 372 -19.71 -15.06 -27.88
C ASN A 372 -19.61 -16.53 -28.26
N GLY A 373 -18.83 -17.30 -27.50
CA GLY A 373 -18.53 -18.70 -27.81
C GLY A 373 -17.39 -18.88 -28.81
N ALA A 374 -16.74 -17.79 -29.27
CA ALA A 374 -15.54 -17.93 -30.08
C ALA A 374 -14.45 -18.67 -29.31
N ASN A 375 -13.78 -19.58 -30.02
CA ASN A 375 -12.89 -20.54 -29.40
C ASN A 375 -11.57 -19.90 -28.95
N ILE A 376 -11.06 -20.36 -27.81
CA ILE A 376 -9.69 -20.07 -27.38
C ILE A 376 -8.81 -21.28 -27.69
N HIS A 377 -7.71 -21.06 -28.40
CA HIS A 377 -6.79 -22.12 -28.82
C HIS A 377 -5.34 -21.73 -28.52
N GLN A 378 -4.42 -22.68 -28.69
CA GLN A 378 -2.99 -22.38 -28.61
C GLN A 378 -2.38 -22.09 -29.98
N TRP A 379 -1.49 -21.10 -30.05
CA TRP A 379 -0.75 -20.75 -31.26
C TRP A 379 0.66 -20.27 -30.93
N VAL A 380 1.57 -20.29 -31.91
CA VAL A 380 2.94 -19.76 -31.72
C VAL A 380 2.88 -18.33 -31.19
N CYS A 381 3.59 -18.10 -30.08
CA CYS A 381 3.63 -16.80 -29.41
C CYS A 381 4.15 -15.71 -30.35
N ASN A 382 3.42 -14.60 -30.45
CA ASN A 382 3.77 -13.42 -31.22
C ASN A 382 3.33 -12.16 -30.46
N SER A 383 4.28 -11.43 -29.89
CA SER A 383 4.01 -10.21 -29.11
C SER A 383 3.45 -9.04 -29.95
N ALA A 384 3.54 -9.11 -31.28
CA ALA A 384 2.89 -8.14 -32.17
C ALA A 384 1.42 -8.50 -32.47
N ASN A 385 0.97 -9.73 -32.17
CA ASN A 385 -0.39 -10.18 -32.42
C ASN A 385 -1.31 -9.86 -31.22
N ASP A 386 -2.23 -8.91 -31.40
CA ASP A 386 -3.14 -8.50 -30.33
C ASP A 386 -4.16 -9.60 -29.94
N ASN A 387 -4.43 -10.59 -30.80
CA ASN A 387 -5.30 -11.74 -30.46
C ASN A 387 -4.74 -12.63 -29.34
N GLN A 388 -3.44 -12.49 -29.04
CA GLN A 388 -2.75 -13.23 -27.98
C GLN A 388 -2.56 -12.41 -26.71
N LYS A 389 -3.04 -11.16 -26.68
CA LYS A 389 -2.86 -10.25 -25.55
C LYS A 389 -4.08 -10.25 -24.67
N TRP A 390 -3.82 -10.38 -23.39
CA TRP A 390 -4.82 -10.50 -22.34
C TRP A 390 -4.55 -9.49 -21.24
N THR A 391 -5.61 -8.91 -20.67
CA THR A 391 -5.53 -8.07 -19.48
C THR A 391 -6.10 -8.82 -18.28
N LEU A 392 -5.52 -8.58 -17.10
CA LEU A 392 -5.96 -9.17 -15.84
C LEU A 392 -6.80 -8.16 -15.06
N HIS A 393 -8.03 -8.54 -14.71
CA HIS A 393 -8.94 -7.71 -13.94
C HIS A 393 -9.28 -8.38 -12.61
N ASP A 394 -8.72 -7.86 -11.52
CA ASP A 394 -8.98 -8.33 -10.16
C ASP A 394 -10.47 -8.16 -9.79
N LYS A 395 -11.06 -9.21 -9.20
CA LYS A 395 -12.45 -9.27 -8.73
C LYS A 395 -12.56 -9.55 -7.24
N GLY A 396 -11.48 -9.38 -6.48
CA GLY A 396 -11.39 -9.71 -5.05
C GLY A 396 -11.25 -11.21 -4.80
N ASP A 397 -11.02 -11.57 -3.54
CA ASP A 397 -10.87 -12.96 -3.08
C ASP A 397 -9.82 -13.79 -3.87
N GLN A 398 -8.75 -13.16 -4.37
CA GLN A 398 -7.73 -13.82 -5.21
C GLN A 398 -8.25 -14.36 -6.54
N HIS A 399 -9.27 -13.76 -7.13
CA HIS A 399 -9.83 -14.17 -8.43
C HIS A 399 -9.75 -13.06 -9.47
N PHE A 400 -9.44 -13.46 -10.71
CA PHE A 400 -9.26 -12.55 -11.84
C PHE A 400 -10.19 -12.90 -13.00
N GLU A 401 -10.73 -11.89 -13.68
CA GLU A 401 -11.17 -12.03 -15.07
C GLU A 401 -9.97 -11.84 -15.99
N ILE A 402 -9.80 -12.75 -16.95
CA ILE A 402 -8.80 -12.65 -18.02
C ILE A 402 -9.53 -12.17 -19.27
N ARG A 403 -9.22 -10.97 -19.75
CA ARG A 403 -9.96 -10.33 -20.85
C ARG A 403 -9.12 -10.18 -22.10
N SER A 404 -9.72 -10.44 -23.26
CA SER A 404 -9.07 -10.23 -24.55
C SER A 404 -8.81 -8.74 -24.75
N LYS A 405 -7.59 -8.39 -25.16
CA LYS A 405 -7.25 -7.02 -25.57
C LYS A 405 -8.14 -6.52 -26.71
N VAL A 406 -8.45 -7.38 -27.67
CA VAL A 406 -9.13 -6.96 -28.91
C VAL A 406 -10.63 -6.77 -28.70
N THR A 407 -11.26 -7.62 -27.89
CA THR A 407 -12.74 -7.62 -27.75
C THR A 407 -13.22 -7.11 -26.39
N GLY A 408 -12.34 -7.02 -25.40
CA GLY A 408 -12.70 -6.73 -24.01
C GLY A 408 -13.50 -7.84 -23.31
N LYS A 409 -13.72 -8.99 -23.98
CA LYS A 409 -14.50 -10.12 -23.47
C LYS A 409 -13.66 -11.06 -22.61
N CYS A 410 -14.32 -11.80 -21.74
CA CYS A 410 -13.70 -12.66 -20.75
C CYS A 410 -13.44 -14.06 -21.31
N ILE A 411 -12.33 -14.69 -20.90
CA ILE A 411 -12.20 -16.15 -20.94
C ILE A 411 -13.33 -16.75 -20.08
N ASP A 412 -14.02 -17.76 -20.61
CA ASP A 412 -15.25 -18.32 -20.06
C ASP A 412 -15.24 -19.86 -20.22
N VAL A 413 -15.61 -20.58 -19.16
CA VAL A 413 -15.92 -22.01 -19.26
C VAL A 413 -17.31 -22.20 -19.86
N ALA A 414 -17.35 -22.72 -21.09
CA ALA A 414 -18.56 -22.79 -21.91
C ALA A 414 -19.74 -23.43 -21.16
N GLY A 415 -20.88 -22.75 -21.22
CA GLY A 415 -22.14 -23.21 -20.61
C GLY A 415 -22.11 -23.28 -19.09
N LYS A 416 -21.11 -22.70 -18.40
CA LYS A 416 -20.88 -22.84 -16.95
C LYS A 416 -20.75 -24.29 -16.50
N ALA A 417 -20.36 -25.18 -17.42
CA ALA A 417 -20.27 -26.60 -17.13
C ALA A 417 -19.29 -26.84 -15.98
N THR A 418 -19.59 -27.84 -15.14
CA THR A 418 -18.72 -28.24 -14.01
C THR A 418 -17.97 -29.54 -14.30
N THR A 419 -18.17 -30.16 -15.46
CA THR A 419 -17.54 -31.43 -15.85
C THR A 419 -16.21 -31.21 -16.57
N ASN A 420 -15.31 -32.19 -16.47
CA ASN A 420 -14.09 -32.24 -17.29
C ASN A 420 -14.45 -32.22 -18.79
N GLY A 421 -13.59 -31.59 -19.60
CA GLY A 421 -13.75 -31.52 -21.06
C GLY A 421 -14.63 -30.37 -21.56
N ALA A 422 -15.19 -29.54 -20.67
CA ALA A 422 -15.89 -28.34 -21.12
C ALA A 422 -14.92 -27.36 -21.78
N ASN A 423 -15.28 -26.86 -22.95
CA ASN A 423 -14.44 -25.99 -23.77
C ASN A 423 -14.19 -24.63 -23.10
N ILE A 424 -13.04 -24.02 -23.39
CA ILE A 424 -12.72 -22.64 -23.03
C ILE A 424 -12.98 -21.74 -24.24
N VAL A 425 -13.84 -20.75 -24.03
CA VAL A 425 -14.27 -19.80 -25.06
C VAL A 425 -14.09 -18.38 -24.55
N GLN A 426 -14.31 -17.38 -25.42
CA GLN A 426 -14.61 -16.05 -24.93
C GLN A 426 -16.13 -15.85 -24.76
N TRP A 427 -16.51 -14.98 -23.84
CA TRP A 427 -17.89 -14.50 -23.71
C TRP A 427 -17.92 -13.08 -23.14
N SER A 428 -18.97 -12.31 -23.43
CA SER A 428 -19.22 -11.03 -22.76
C SER A 428 -19.05 -11.16 -21.24
N CYS A 429 -18.27 -10.28 -20.62
CA CYS A 429 -18.09 -10.32 -19.18
C CYS A 429 -19.40 -9.95 -18.46
N TYR A 430 -19.91 -10.83 -17.60
CA TYR A 430 -21.11 -10.58 -16.79
C TYR A 430 -20.87 -10.87 -15.30
N ASN A 431 -19.60 -10.82 -14.87
CA ASN A 431 -19.17 -11.09 -13.50
C ASN A 431 -19.51 -12.52 -13.03
N GLY A 432 -19.67 -13.46 -13.95
CA GLY A 432 -20.00 -14.86 -13.68
C GLY A 432 -18.84 -15.60 -13.03
N GLN A 433 -19.13 -16.56 -12.14
CA GLN A 433 -18.08 -17.35 -11.47
C GLN A 433 -17.27 -18.21 -12.45
N ASN A 434 -17.85 -18.60 -13.58
CA ASN A 434 -17.18 -19.33 -14.67
C ASN A 434 -16.24 -18.47 -15.53
N GLN A 435 -16.15 -17.17 -15.25
CA GLN A 435 -15.26 -16.20 -15.89
C GLN A 435 -14.15 -15.72 -14.92
N ARG A 436 -14.11 -16.27 -13.70
CA ARG A 436 -13.19 -15.87 -12.64
C ARG A 436 -12.23 -17.00 -12.33
N PHE A 437 -10.94 -16.70 -12.38
CA PHE A 437 -9.89 -17.69 -12.22
C PHE A 437 -9.01 -17.34 -11.02
N LYS A 438 -8.76 -18.32 -10.16
CA LYS A 438 -7.72 -18.28 -9.13
C LYS A 438 -6.44 -18.85 -9.71
N PHE A 439 -5.31 -18.20 -9.43
CA PHE A 439 -4.00 -18.65 -9.86
C PHE A 439 -3.44 -19.55 -8.76
N LEU A 440 -3.20 -20.83 -9.07
CA LEU A 440 -2.60 -21.79 -8.14
C LEU A 440 -1.08 -21.82 -8.39
N GLN A 441 -0.30 -21.75 -7.33
CA GLN A 441 1.16 -21.96 -7.37
C GLN A 441 1.51 -23.41 -7.06
#